data_AF-A0A1F9P794-F1
#
_entry.id   AF-A0A1F9P794-F1
#
_cell.length_a   1.000
_cell.length_b   1.000
_cell.length_c   1.000
_cell.angle_alpha   90.00
_cell.angle_beta   90.00
_cell.angle_gamma   90.00
#
_symmetry.space_group_name_H-M   'P 1'
#
loop_
_entity.id
_entity.type
_entity.pdbx_description
1 polymer ?
#
loop_
_entity_poly.entity_id
_entity_poly.type
_entity_poly.pdbx_seq_one_letter_code
_entity_poly.pdbx_strand_id
1 'polypeptide(L)'
;MNLQIEYYNDGTDFHEIDPLSINPEYLTDFSIYEKLQYKGNQYRFRCLLLDPSSIPKERLMELLRSWKNVYIHEHQAKNYHQYLKDNLSYILNHDEIDISKKTDTLISLSTEVVKESFELNFAKAGCGKKALSNIHQLISQAIEFITDINSLNGIANLIGHDYDTHTHSIKVGWLMATFINANKDLFTPKKDHGFKNLLIQATVAGLLHDIGKIKIPSNILNKNGKLDNLEYIIIQSHTAYSVCLLFDTGISRYASQAILYHHENEDGSGYPTGLASDQIPMIAKICHIADVFDALTSKRSYKESKSPYEALKIMAGNNPYLDTLKKFEKEVSDNVKIPATALVRDDYDIKLRRLREKEMMEEEAKKRVEARTKLRDQGMVHCFDKELLKRFIQTINRSESFELSALL
;
A
#
# COMPACT_ATOMS: atom_id res chain seq x y z
N MET A 1 25.93 -30.86 -6.38
CA MET A 1 25.17 -31.98 -5.77
C MET A 1 24.76 -32.94 -6.88
N ASN A 2 24.38 -34.19 -6.57
CA ASN A 2 23.86 -35.10 -7.59
C ASN A 2 22.42 -34.68 -7.94
N LEU A 3 22.25 -34.04 -9.10
CA LEU A 3 20.93 -33.75 -9.67
C LEU A 3 20.21 -35.07 -9.95
N GLN A 4 19.03 -35.29 -9.36
CA GLN A 4 18.22 -36.47 -9.65
C GLN A 4 17.28 -36.17 -10.82
N ILE A 5 17.36 -37.00 -11.86
CA ILE A 5 16.52 -36.88 -13.06
C ILE A 5 15.04 -37.15 -12.73
N GLU A 6 14.77 -37.93 -11.68
CA GLU A 6 13.43 -38.24 -11.20
C GLU A 6 13.38 -38.25 -9.67
N TYR A 7 12.28 -37.73 -9.12
CA TYR A 7 11.93 -37.78 -7.70
C TYR A 7 10.59 -38.52 -7.48
N TYR A 8 10.43 -39.14 -6.31
CA TYR A 8 9.22 -39.84 -5.90
C TYR A 8 8.85 -39.42 -4.47
N ASN A 9 7.89 -38.50 -4.31
CA ASN A 9 7.40 -38.02 -3.01
C ASN A 9 5.88 -37.78 -3.06
N ASP A 10 5.30 -37.25 -1.98
CA ASP A 10 3.88 -36.86 -1.90
C ASP A 10 3.55 -35.51 -2.57
N GLY A 11 4.57 -34.85 -3.15
CA GLY A 11 4.48 -33.54 -3.77
C GLY A 11 4.77 -32.35 -2.85
N THR A 12 5.09 -32.58 -1.57
CA THR A 12 5.37 -31.47 -0.62
C THR A 12 6.68 -30.72 -0.93
N ASP A 13 7.73 -31.41 -1.39
CA ASP A 13 9.02 -30.76 -1.73
C ASP A 13 9.02 -30.01 -3.08
N PHE A 14 7.87 -29.78 -3.73
CA PHE A 14 7.78 -29.19 -5.08
C PHE A 14 6.79 -28.03 -5.18
N HIS A 15 7.28 -26.89 -5.68
CA HIS A 15 6.48 -25.69 -5.95
C HIS A 15 6.04 -25.64 -7.41
N GLU A 16 4.78 -25.29 -7.65
CA GLU A 16 4.26 -25.04 -8.99
C GLU A 16 4.69 -23.65 -9.49
N ILE A 17 5.12 -23.57 -10.75
CA ILE A 17 5.50 -22.32 -11.41
C ILE A 17 4.85 -22.22 -12.79
N ASP A 18 4.71 -21.00 -13.30
CA ASP A 18 4.25 -20.78 -14.66
C ASP A 18 5.38 -21.04 -15.67
N PRO A 19 5.20 -21.91 -16.69
CA PRO A 19 6.22 -22.16 -17.70
C PRO A 19 6.68 -20.89 -18.43
N LEU A 20 5.77 -19.95 -18.70
CA LEU A 20 6.05 -18.74 -19.47
C LEU A 20 6.82 -17.69 -18.66
N SER A 21 6.89 -17.84 -17.33
CA SER A 21 7.75 -17.00 -16.46
C SER A 21 9.24 -17.17 -16.74
N ILE A 22 9.62 -18.26 -17.43
CA ILE A 22 11.00 -18.55 -17.82
C ILE A 22 11.35 -17.73 -19.06
N ASN A 23 12.19 -16.73 -18.86
CA ASN A 23 12.78 -15.89 -19.89
C ASN A 23 13.77 -16.70 -20.74
N PRO A 24 13.54 -16.90 -22.05
CA PRO A 24 14.37 -17.75 -22.89
C PRO A 24 15.70 -17.09 -23.29
N GLU A 25 15.96 -15.83 -22.91
CA GLU A 25 17.26 -15.15 -23.06
C GLU A 25 18.19 -15.39 -21.86
N TYR A 26 17.69 -15.92 -20.73
CA TYR A 26 18.44 -16.06 -19.48
C TYR A 26 18.48 -17.51 -19.00
N LEU A 27 19.69 -18.00 -18.72
CA LEU A 27 19.90 -19.36 -18.24
C LEU A 27 19.33 -19.52 -16.82
N THR A 28 18.51 -20.55 -16.62
CA THR A 28 18.09 -20.98 -15.27
C THR A 28 19.21 -21.80 -14.64
N ASP A 29 19.54 -21.51 -13.38
CA ASP A 29 20.45 -22.30 -12.55
C ASP A 29 19.70 -23.38 -11.73
N PHE A 30 18.40 -23.53 -12.00
CA PHE A 30 17.50 -24.54 -11.45
C PHE A 30 16.93 -25.43 -12.56
N SER A 31 16.69 -26.70 -12.23
CA SER A 31 16.04 -27.67 -13.09
C SER A 31 14.51 -27.62 -12.95
N ILE A 32 13.81 -27.90 -14.06
CA ILE A 32 12.34 -27.89 -14.17
C ILE A 32 11.82 -29.33 -14.22
N TYR A 33 10.67 -29.59 -13.60
CA TYR A 33 10.05 -30.91 -13.52
C TYR A 33 8.56 -30.88 -13.93
N GLU A 34 8.07 -31.96 -14.53
CA GLU A 34 6.62 -32.25 -14.63
C GLU A 34 6.17 -33.14 -13.46
N LYS A 35 4.90 -33.03 -13.06
CA LYS A 35 4.28 -33.87 -12.03
C LYS A 35 3.42 -34.96 -12.68
N LEU A 36 3.80 -36.22 -12.50
CA LEU A 36 3.04 -37.39 -12.94
C LEU A 36 2.39 -38.10 -11.75
N GLN A 37 1.19 -38.65 -11.94
CA GLN A 37 0.55 -39.52 -10.95
C GLN A 37 1.37 -40.80 -10.75
N TYR A 38 1.64 -41.15 -9.49
CA TYR A 38 2.28 -42.42 -9.12
C TYR A 38 1.38 -43.20 -8.14
N LYS A 39 1.93 -44.25 -7.52
CA LYS A 39 1.19 -45.22 -6.69
C LYS A 39 0.78 -44.61 -5.35
N GLY A 40 -0.49 -44.82 -4.96
CA GLY A 40 -1.03 -44.29 -3.71
C GLY A 40 -0.99 -42.76 -3.69
N ASN A 41 -0.57 -42.18 -2.55
CA ASN A 41 -0.48 -40.73 -2.38
C ASN A 41 0.85 -40.13 -2.89
N GLN A 42 1.62 -40.86 -3.69
CA GLN A 42 2.88 -40.38 -4.26
C GLN A 42 2.71 -39.94 -5.72
N TYR A 43 3.58 -39.00 -6.13
CA TYR A 43 3.78 -38.52 -7.48
C TYR A 43 5.20 -38.85 -7.94
N ARG A 44 5.40 -38.93 -9.25
CA ARG A 44 6.71 -39.00 -9.89
C ARG A 44 6.98 -37.66 -10.54
N PHE A 45 8.03 -36.97 -10.09
CA PHE A 45 8.49 -35.73 -10.72
C PHE A 45 9.61 -36.06 -11.68
N ARG A 46 9.37 -35.90 -12.99
CA ARG A 46 10.36 -36.16 -14.05
C ARG A 46 10.95 -34.82 -14.51
N CYS A 47 12.27 -34.73 -14.57
CA CYS A 47 12.93 -33.52 -15.05
C CYS A 47 12.64 -33.29 -16.55
N LEU A 48 12.19 -32.09 -16.88
CA LEU A 48 11.93 -31.59 -18.24
C LEU A 48 13.13 -30.83 -18.80
N LEU A 49 13.82 -30.06 -17.94
CA LEU A 49 14.92 -29.18 -18.33
C LEU A 49 15.99 -29.17 -17.24
N LEU A 50 17.19 -29.61 -17.59
CA LEU A 50 18.39 -29.56 -16.73
C LEU A 50 19.24 -28.31 -16.99
N ASP A 51 19.32 -27.86 -18.24
CA ASP A 51 20.13 -26.73 -18.70
C ASP A 51 19.50 -26.09 -19.96
N PRO A 52 18.93 -24.87 -19.86
CA PRO A 52 18.35 -24.18 -21.01
C PRO A 52 19.36 -23.78 -22.09
N SER A 53 20.66 -23.64 -21.75
CA SER A 53 21.70 -23.13 -22.68
C SER A 53 21.89 -24.01 -23.92
N SER A 54 21.47 -25.26 -23.83
CA SER A 54 21.53 -26.26 -24.88
C SER A 54 20.35 -26.20 -25.89
N ILE A 55 19.29 -25.43 -25.61
CA ILE A 55 18.06 -25.41 -26.41
C ILE A 55 17.95 -24.10 -27.20
N PRO A 56 17.75 -24.13 -28.54
CA PRO A 56 17.47 -22.93 -29.32
C PRO A 56 16.22 -22.19 -28.81
N LYS A 57 16.32 -20.85 -28.68
CA LYS A 57 15.28 -19.96 -28.11
C LYS A 57 13.86 -20.27 -28.61
N GLU A 58 13.69 -20.43 -29.92
CA GLU A 58 12.41 -20.72 -30.57
C GLU A 58 11.82 -22.05 -30.07
N ARG A 59 12.64 -23.09 -29.98
CA ARG A 59 12.26 -24.42 -29.48
C ARG A 59 11.98 -24.41 -27.98
N LEU A 60 12.68 -23.57 -27.20
CA LEU A 60 12.35 -23.37 -25.79
C LEU A 60 10.96 -22.74 -25.65
N MET A 61 10.63 -21.69 -26.41
CA MET A 61 9.30 -21.06 -26.38
C MET A 61 8.17 -22.03 -26.79
N GLU A 62 8.39 -22.90 -27.78
CA GLU A 62 7.44 -23.99 -28.10
C GLU A 62 7.20 -24.92 -26.92
N LEU A 63 8.28 -25.31 -26.20
CA LEU A 63 8.18 -26.20 -25.05
C LEU A 63 7.44 -25.53 -23.89
N LEU A 64 7.79 -24.29 -23.53
CA LEU A 64 7.14 -23.55 -22.45
C LEU A 64 5.62 -23.39 -22.71
N ARG A 65 5.22 -23.02 -23.94
CA ARG A 65 3.80 -22.96 -24.35
C ARG A 65 3.09 -24.31 -24.39
N SER A 66 3.83 -25.41 -24.56
CA SER A 66 3.26 -26.78 -24.56
C SER A 66 2.99 -27.32 -23.15
N TRP A 67 3.60 -26.72 -22.13
CA TRP A 67 3.46 -27.15 -20.74
C TRP A 67 2.34 -26.35 -20.05
N LYS A 68 1.53 -27.04 -19.26
CA LYS A 68 0.41 -26.40 -18.53
C LYS A 68 0.87 -25.84 -17.18
N ASN A 69 1.44 -26.73 -16.36
CA ASN A 69 2.02 -26.45 -15.06
C ASN A 69 3.38 -27.15 -15.04
N VAL A 70 4.44 -26.49 -14.53
CA VAL A 70 5.72 -27.15 -14.24
C VAL A 70 6.16 -26.83 -12.82
N TYR A 71 7.14 -27.56 -12.32
CA TYR A 71 7.51 -27.58 -10.92
C TYR A 71 9.01 -27.39 -10.72
N ILE A 72 9.37 -26.78 -9.60
CA ILE A 72 10.74 -26.73 -9.07
C ILE A 72 10.77 -27.42 -7.71
N HIS A 73 11.89 -28.07 -7.39
CA HIS A 73 12.08 -28.63 -6.06
C HIS A 73 12.46 -27.52 -5.04
N GLU A 74 11.90 -27.58 -3.84
CA GLU A 74 12.19 -26.75 -2.65
C GLU A 74 13.67 -26.34 -2.50
N HIS A 75 14.61 -27.27 -2.68
CA HIS A 75 16.04 -26.96 -2.52
C HIS A 75 16.58 -25.92 -3.52
N GLN A 76 15.85 -25.66 -4.61
CA GLN A 76 16.13 -24.65 -5.64
C GLN A 76 15.31 -23.36 -5.45
N ALA A 77 14.38 -23.31 -4.48
CA ALA A 77 13.42 -22.20 -4.35
C ALA A 77 14.12 -20.84 -4.20
N LYS A 78 15.28 -20.78 -3.52
CA LYS A 78 16.09 -19.56 -3.40
C LYS A 78 16.67 -19.08 -4.74
N ASN A 79 17.09 -20.00 -5.59
CA ASN A 79 17.67 -19.71 -6.90
C ASN A 79 16.59 -19.20 -7.85
N TYR A 80 15.45 -19.90 -7.89
CA TYR A 80 14.25 -19.43 -8.61
C TYR A 80 13.75 -18.06 -8.10
N HIS A 81 13.75 -17.83 -6.79
CA HIS A 81 13.34 -16.54 -6.21
C HIS A 81 14.30 -15.39 -6.59
N GLN A 82 15.60 -15.66 -6.72
CA GLN A 82 16.54 -14.70 -7.28
C GLN A 82 16.30 -14.48 -8.78
N TYR A 83 16.08 -15.56 -9.55
CA TYR A 83 15.74 -15.49 -10.98
C TYR A 83 14.48 -14.65 -11.24
N LEU A 84 13.45 -14.73 -10.39
CA LEU A 84 12.26 -13.89 -10.45
C LEU A 84 12.59 -12.39 -10.26
N LYS A 85 13.54 -12.03 -9.38
CA LYS A 85 14.00 -10.64 -9.20
C LYS A 85 14.72 -10.10 -10.43
N ASP A 86 15.52 -10.93 -11.07
CA ASP A 86 16.35 -10.53 -12.22
C ASP A 86 15.56 -10.53 -13.54
N ASN A 87 14.42 -11.24 -13.59
CA ASN A 87 13.54 -11.35 -14.77
C ASN A 87 12.16 -10.67 -14.57
N LEU A 88 11.93 -9.93 -13.48
CA LEU A 88 10.61 -9.36 -13.17
C LEU A 88 10.04 -8.51 -14.31
N SER A 89 10.89 -7.69 -14.95
CA SER A 89 10.48 -6.86 -16.08
C SER A 89 9.98 -7.69 -17.29
N TYR A 90 10.57 -8.87 -17.54
CA TYR A 90 10.09 -9.81 -18.56
C TYR A 90 8.74 -10.40 -18.18
N ILE A 91 8.61 -10.93 -16.95
CA ILE A 91 7.41 -11.63 -16.48
C ILE A 91 6.18 -10.71 -16.52
N LEU A 92 6.31 -9.47 -16.05
CA LEU A 92 5.19 -8.53 -16.01
C LEU A 92 4.78 -8.04 -17.41
N ASN A 93 5.73 -7.91 -18.33
CA ASN A 93 5.49 -7.48 -19.71
C ASN A 93 5.18 -8.64 -20.68
N HIS A 94 5.12 -9.91 -20.23
CA HIS A 94 4.83 -11.05 -21.11
C HIS A 94 3.32 -11.19 -21.39
N ASP A 95 2.87 -10.99 -22.63
CA ASP A 95 1.44 -10.91 -22.99
C ASP A 95 0.63 -12.17 -22.60
N GLU A 96 1.22 -13.36 -22.70
CA GLU A 96 0.52 -14.64 -22.43
C GLU A 96 0.47 -15.04 -20.94
N ILE A 97 1.16 -14.33 -20.03
CA ILE A 97 1.08 -14.64 -18.59
C ILE A 97 -0.15 -13.96 -18.00
N ASP A 98 -0.97 -14.75 -17.28
CA ASP A 98 -2.17 -14.26 -16.60
C ASP A 98 -1.87 -13.13 -15.59
N ILE A 99 -2.79 -12.17 -15.50
CA ILE A 99 -2.63 -10.96 -14.68
C ILE A 99 -2.60 -11.24 -13.17
N SER A 100 -3.24 -12.32 -12.69
CA SER A 100 -3.09 -12.75 -11.30
C SER A 100 -1.65 -13.22 -11.06
N LYS A 101 -1.13 -14.12 -11.91
CA LYS A 101 0.25 -14.64 -11.75
C LYS A 101 1.32 -13.54 -11.80
N LYS A 102 1.14 -12.53 -12.66
CA LYS A 102 1.97 -11.31 -12.66
C LYS A 102 1.88 -10.55 -11.34
N THR A 103 0.66 -10.35 -10.84
CA THR A 103 0.37 -9.68 -9.58
C THR A 103 0.98 -10.42 -8.38
N ASP A 104 0.77 -11.73 -8.29
CA ASP A 104 1.29 -12.61 -7.23
C ASP A 104 2.83 -12.57 -7.21
N THR A 105 3.47 -12.60 -8.38
CA THR A 105 4.93 -12.47 -8.52
C THR A 105 5.42 -11.10 -8.03
N LEU A 106 4.77 -10.01 -8.48
CA LEU A 106 5.12 -8.65 -8.06
C LEU A 106 4.97 -8.46 -6.55
N ILE A 107 3.89 -8.95 -5.95
CA ILE A 107 3.62 -8.82 -4.51
C ILE A 107 4.61 -9.65 -3.71
N SER A 108 4.89 -10.90 -4.11
CA SER A 108 5.86 -11.76 -3.41
C SER A 108 7.23 -11.08 -3.27
N LEU A 109 7.76 -10.56 -4.38
CA LEU A 109 9.04 -9.83 -4.39
C LEU A 109 8.96 -8.47 -3.67
N SER A 110 7.84 -7.74 -3.82
CA SER A 110 7.66 -6.45 -3.15
C SER A 110 7.53 -6.60 -1.64
N THR A 111 6.81 -7.60 -1.16
CA THR A 111 6.63 -7.87 0.27
C THR A 111 7.94 -8.22 0.93
N GLU A 112 8.78 -9.04 0.29
CA GLU A 112 10.15 -9.29 0.76
C GLU A 112 10.99 -8.01 0.82
N VAL A 113 11.06 -7.23 -0.27
CA VAL A 113 11.90 -6.02 -0.32
C VAL A 113 11.42 -4.91 0.63
N VAL A 114 10.11 -4.75 0.81
CA VAL A 114 9.53 -3.84 1.81
C VAL A 114 9.78 -4.37 3.22
N LYS A 115 9.67 -5.68 3.46
CA LYS A 115 9.99 -6.30 4.75
C LYS A 115 11.46 -6.15 5.13
N GLU A 116 12.40 -6.46 4.23
CA GLU A 116 13.84 -6.20 4.42
C GLU A 116 14.09 -4.74 4.85
N SER A 117 13.35 -3.81 4.22
CA SER A 117 13.48 -2.37 4.47
C SER A 117 12.95 -1.96 5.85
N PHE A 118 11.85 -2.55 6.32
CA PHE A 118 11.27 -2.28 7.64
C PHE A 118 12.04 -3.00 8.77
N GLU A 119 12.61 -4.18 8.52
CA GLU A 119 13.45 -4.93 9.47
C GLU A 119 14.89 -4.39 9.58
N LEU A 120 15.26 -3.35 8.81
CA LEU A 120 16.60 -2.76 8.85
C LEU A 120 17.00 -2.21 10.23
N ASN A 121 18.23 -2.50 10.64
CA ASN A 121 18.90 -1.72 11.66
C ASN A 121 19.43 -0.39 11.09
N PHE A 122 18.59 0.64 11.10
CA PHE A 122 18.92 2.00 10.66
C PHE A 122 20.08 2.68 11.41
N ALA A 123 20.56 2.12 12.53
CA ALA A 123 21.79 2.62 13.17
C ALA A 123 23.07 2.19 12.43
N LYS A 124 22.98 1.24 11.48
CA LYS A 124 24.10 0.82 10.64
C LYS A 124 24.17 1.69 9.37
N ALA A 125 25.26 2.45 9.24
CA ALA A 125 25.50 3.33 8.10
C ALA A 125 25.38 2.59 6.75
N GLY A 126 24.74 3.24 5.77
CA GLY A 126 24.54 2.69 4.42
C GLY A 126 23.36 1.72 4.26
N CYS A 127 22.79 1.15 5.33
CA CYS A 127 21.67 0.20 5.21
C CYS A 127 20.43 0.83 4.54
N GLY A 128 20.02 2.03 4.95
CA GLY A 128 18.90 2.73 4.32
C GLY A 128 19.13 3.07 2.84
N LYS A 129 20.37 3.40 2.44
CA LYS A 129 20.75 3.60 1.04
C LYS A 129 20.58 2.31 0.22
N LYS A 130 20.94 1.15 0.79
CA LYS A 130 20.73 -0.15 0.12
C LYS A 130 19.23 -0.47 -0.02
N ALA A 131 18.43 -0.33 1.04
CA ALA A 131 16.99 -0.59 0.96
C ALA A 131 16.29 0.29 -0.08
N LEU A 132 16.59 1.61 -0.08
CA LEU A 132 16.05 2.51 -1.09
C LEU A 132 16.47 2.08 -2.52
N SER A 133 17.73 1.65 -2.71
CA SER A 133 18.21 1.13 -3.99
C SER A 133 17.49 -0.17 -4.41
N ASN A 134 17.26 -1.11 -3.49
CA ASN A 134 16.51 -2.35 -3.76
C ASN A 134 15.07 -2.02 -4.23
N ILE A 135 14.37 -1.13 -3.51
CA ILE A 135 13.01 -0.70 -3.87
C ILE A 135 13.03 0.02 -5.23
N HIS A 136 13.96 0.95 -5.46
CA HIS A 136 14.07 1.66 -6.74
C HIS A 136 14.34 0.70 -7.91
N GLN A 137 15.17 -0.33 -7.73
CA GLN A 137 15.41 -1.35 -8.77
C GLN A 137 14.14 -2.16 -9.07
N LEU A 138 13.46 -2.66 -8.04
CA LEU A 138 12.22 -3.43 -8.16
C LEU A 138 11.12 -2.62 -8.88
N ILE A 139 10.87 -1.40 -8.41
CA ILE A 139 9.88 -0.50 -9.01
C ILE A 139 10.29 -0.10 -10.44
N SER A 140 11.58 0.13 -10.72
CA SER A 140 12.01 0.48 -12.10
C SER A 140 11.76 -0.63 -13.11
N GLN A 141 11.79 -1.91 -12.70
CA GLN A 141 11.40 -3.04 -13.53
C GLN A 141 9.87 -3.17 -13.69
N ALA A 142 9.11 -2.89 -12.63
CA ALA A 142 7.67 -3.11 -12.58
C ALA A 142 6.81 -1.92 -13.03
N ILE A 143 7.38 -0.72 -13.18
CA ILE A 143 6.61 0.53 -13.32
C ILE A 143 5.68 0.57 -14.55
N GLU A 144 6.03 -0.12 -15.64
CA GLU A 144 5.19 -0.19 -16.84
C GLU A 144 3.89 -0.96 -16.57
N PHE A 145 3.99 -2.15 -15.97
CA PHE A 145 2.84 -2.92 -15.48
C PHE A 145 2.06 -2.16 -14.39
N ILE A 146 2.73 -1.66 -13.35
CA ILE A 146 2.12 -0.94 -12.22
C ILE A 146 1.29 0.27 -12.67
N THR A 147 1.70 0.94 -13.74
CA THR A 147 1.04 2.17 -14.20
C THR A 147 -0.04 1.94 -15.27
N ASP A 148 -0.14 0.73 -15.83
CA ASP A 148 -1.25 0.35 -16.69
C ASP A 148 -2.58 0.29 -15.91
N ILE A 149 -3.69 0.61 -16.56
CA ILE A 149 -5.00 0.68 -15.89
C ILE A 149 -5.60 -0.70 -15.59
N ASN A 150 -5.26 -1.71 -16.38
CA ASN A 150 -5.70 -3.10 -16.17
C ASN A 150 -4.99 -3.74 -14.97
N SER A 151 -3.82 -3.21 -14.57
CA SER A 151 -3.09 -3.64 -13.38
C SER A 151 -3.90 -3.46 -12.08
N LEU A 152 -4.89 -2.54 -12.08
CA LEU A 152 -5.86 -2.38 -11.01
C LEU A 152 -6.68 -3.65 -10.73
N ASN A 153 -6.85 -4.54 -11.71
CA ASN A 153 -7.50 -5.84 -11.53
C ASN A 153 -6.69 -6.71 -10.55
N GLY A 154 -5.36 -6.57 -10.57
CA GLY A 154 -4.47 -7.18 -9.58
C GLY A 154 -4.69 -6.64 -8.17
N ILE A 155 -4.89 -5.33 -8.02
CA ILE A 155 -5.25 -4.71 -6.72
C ILE A 155 -6.64 -5.17 -6.25
N ALA A 156 -7.61 -5.32 -7.17
CA ALA A 156 -8.96 -5.77 -6.85
C ALA A 156 -8.96 -7.16 -6.19
N ASN A 157 -8.12 -8.08 -6.66
CA ASN A 157 -7.92 -9.41 -6.07
C ASN A 157 -7.34 -9.38 -4.63
N LEU A 158 -6.83 -8.25 -4.15
CA LEU A 158 -6.27 -8.07 -2.79
C LEU A 158 -7.25 -7.41 -1.81
N ILE A 159 -8.46 -7.07 -2.25
CA ILE A 159 -9.48 -6.43 -1.42
C ILE A 159 -10.16 -7.50 -0.56
N GLY A 160 -10.40 -7.18 0.72
CA GLY A 160 -10.90 -8.16 1.70
C GLY A 160 -9.89 -9.18 2.21
N HIS A 161 -8.68 -9.23 1.65
CA HIS A 161 -7.56 -9.97 2.25
C HIS A 161 -7.01 -9.24 3.49
N ASP A 162 -6.37 -9.99 4.38
CA ASP A 162 -5.90 -9.49 5.67
C ASP A 162 -4.81 -8.41 5.50
N TYR A 163 -4.93 -7.34 6.28
CA TYR A 163 -4.02 -6.19 6.28
C TYR A 163 -2.65 -6.54 6.86
N ASP A 164 -1.76 -7.06 6.01
CA ASP A 164 -0.31 -6.90 6.20
C ASP A 164 0.09 -5.45 5.88
N THR A 165 0.95 -4.87 6.72
CA THR A 165 1.51 -3.52 6.52
C THR A 165 2.37 -3.46 5.25
N HIS A 166 3.00 -4.57 4.86
CA HIS A 166 3.74 -4.67 3.61
C HIS A 166 2.81 -4.60 2.39
N THR A 167 1.79 -5.46 2.32
CA THR A 167 0.79 -5.47 1.23
C THR A 167 0.04 -4.14 1.12
N HIS A 168 -0.28 -3.49 2.25
CA HIS A 168 -0.81 -2.13 2.27
C HIS A 168 0.11 -1.12 1.59
N SER A 169 1.38 -1.05 2.02
CA SER A 169 2.36 -0.11 1.46
C SER A 169 2.54 -0.30 -0.06
N ILE A 170 2.51 -1.56 -0.52
CA ILE A 170 2.57 -1.92 -1.94
C ILE A 170 1.35 -1.38 -2.70
N LYS A 171 0.14 -1.63 -2.20
CA LYS A 171 -1.11 -1.14 -2.81
C LYS A 171 -1.17 0.39 -2.86
N VAL A 172 -0.75 1.09 -1.80
CA VAL A 172 -0.69 2.57 -1.79
C VAL A 172 0.26 3.09 -2.87
N GLY A 173 1.49 2.56 -2.95
CA GLY A 173 2.44 2.96 -4.01
C GLY A 173 1.95 2.67 -5.43
N TRP A 174 1.30 1.52 -5.63
CA TRP A 174 0.71 1.13 -6.91
C TRP A 174 -0.43 2.07 -7.31
N LEU A 175 -1.41 2.31 -6.43
CA LEU A 175 -2.52 3.25 -6.64
C LEU A 175 -2.05 4.67 -6.96
N MET A 176 -1.02 5.17 -6.26
CA MET A 176 -0.42 6.47 -6.56
C MET A 176 0.15 6.52 -7.99
N ALA A 177 0.85 5.47 -8.41
CA ALA A 177 1.46 5.39 -9.73
C ALA A 177 0.42 5.31 -10.85
N THR A 178 -0.60 4.45 -10.72
CA THR A 178 -1.70 4.34 -11.69
C THR A 178 -2.49 5.64 -11.77
N PHE A 179 -2.78 6.30 -10.64
CA PHE A 179 -3.46 7.61 -10.61
C PHE A 179 -2.69 8.69 -11.36
N ILE A 180 -1.38 8.82 -11.12
CA ILE A 180 -0.53 9.82 -11.78
C ILE A 180 -0.42 9.52 -13.27
N ASN A 181 -0.30 8.25 -13.68
CA ASN A 181 -0.28 7.87 -15.09
C ASN A 181 -1.64 8.11 -15.79
N ALA A 182 -2.75 7.98 -15.07
CA ALA A 182 -4.09 8.25 -15.58
C ALA A 182 -4.46 9.75 -15.68
N ASN A 183 -3.72 10.62 -14.99
CA ASN A 183 -3.96 12.07 -14.85
C ASN A 183 -2.68 12.90 -15.15
N LYS A 184 -2.01 12.59 -16.27
CA LYS A 184 -0.74 13.24 -16.67
C LYS A 184 -0.85 14.75 -16.83
N ASP A 185 -2.06 15.25 -17.10
CA ASP A 185 -2.40 16.68 -17.25
C ASP A 185 -2.18 17.51 -15.97
N LEU A 186 -2.22 16.86 -14.80
CA LEU A 186 -1.93 17.51 -13.51
C LEU A 186 -0.43 17.82 -13.32
N PHE A 187 0.45 17.24 -14.14
CA PHE A 187 1.90 17.26 -13.95
C PHE A 187 2.60 17.89 -15.15
N THR A 188 3.42 18.91 -14.89
CA THR A 188 4.36 19.46 -15.87
C THR A 188 5.74 18.84 -15.64
N PRO A 189 6.21 17.90 -16.49
CA PRO A 189 7.54 17.31 -16.31
C PRO A 189 8.60 18.38 -16.55
N LYS A 190 9.37 18.73 -15.52
CA LYS A 190 10.57 19.55 -15.69
C LYS A 190 11.60 18.78 -16.52
N LYS A 191 12.46 19.53 -17.21
CA LYS A 191 13.36 18.98 -18.25
C LYS A 191 14.39 17.97 -17.75
N ASP A 192 14.64 17.92 -16.44
CA ASP A 192 15.49 16.92 -15.82
C ASP A 192 14.67 15.70 -15.33
N HIS A 193 15.10 14.52 -15.76
CA HIS A 193 14.62 13.18 -15.36
C HIS A 193 13.21 12.72 -15.79
N GLY A 194 12.29 13.63 -16.17
CA GLY A 194 11.05 13.28 -16.89
C GLY A 194 10.00 12.42 -16.13
N PHE A 195 8.95 12.00 -16.86
CA PHE A 195 7.73 11.43 -16.27
C PHE A 195 7.89 10.01 -15.69
N LYS A 196 8.75 9.15 -16.26
CA LYS A 196 9.00 7.80 -15.71
C LYS A 196 9.63 7.87 -14.30
N ASN A 197 10.51 8.83 -14.05
CA ASN A 197 11.09 9.06 -12.72
C ASN A 197 10.05 9.60 -11.71
N LEU A 198 9.11 10.45 -12.14
CA LEU A 198 8.00 10.92 -11.31
C LEU A 198 7.14 9.75 -10.81
N LEU A 199 6.79 8.82 -11.70
CA LEU A 199 6.02 7.61 -11.38
C LEU A 199 6.77 6.70 -10.40
N ILE A 200 8.07 6.45 -10.65
CA ILE A 200 8.92 5.67 -9.75
C ILE A 200 8.98 6.30 -8.36
N GLN A 201 9.21 7.62 -8.26
CA GLN A 201 9.30 8.31 -6.96
C GLN A 201 7.96 8.33 -6.20
N ALA A 202 6.83 8.44 -6.90
CA ALA A 202 5.51 8.33 -6.27
C ALA A 202 5.27 6.91 -5.72
N THR A 203 5.63 5.89 -6.49
CA THR A 203 5.51 4.48 -6.06
C THR A 203 6.39 4.19 -4.84
N VAL A 204 7.66 4.61 -4.89
CA VAL A 204 8.63 4.50 -3.78
C VAL A 204 8.12 5.23 -2.53
N ALA A 205 7.47 6.37 -2.69
CA ALA A 205 6.87 7.09 -1.57
C ALA A 205 5.71 6.32 -0.92
N GLY A 206 4.81 5.75 -1.70
CA GLY A 206 3.73 4.91 -1.18
C GLY A 206 4.22 3.62 -0.53
N LEU A 207 5.30 3.01 -1.04
CA LEU A 207 5.95 1.86 -0.40
C LEU A 207 6.66 2.19 0.93
N LEU A 208 6.91 3.48 1.23
CA LEU A 208 7.72 3.93 2.37
C LEU A 208 7.04 4.95 3.29
N HIS A 209 5.80 5.38 3.02
CA HIS A 209 5.05 6.35 3.82
C HIS A 209 5.03 5.96 5.31
N ASP A 210 4.84 4.67 5.54
CA ASP A 210 4.59 4.06 6.84
C ASP A 210 5.85 3.59 7.59
N ILE A 211 7.05 3.69 7.01
CA ILE A 211 8.25 3.03 7.57
C ILE A 211 8.64 3.52 8.98
N GLY A 212 8.24 4.73 9.36
CA GLY A 212 8.38 5.25 10.72
C GLY A 212 7.58 4.49 11.78
N LYS A 213 6.61 3.64 11.40
CA LYS A 213 5.89 2.76 12.34
C LYS A 213 6.83 1.80 13.10
N ILE A 214 8.01 1.50 12.57
CA ILE A 214 9.06 0.73 13.28
C ILE A 214 9.64 1.45 14.51
N LYS A 215 9.33 2.73 14.72
CA LYS A 215 9.69 3.51 15.92
C LYS A 215 8.54 3.68 16.91
N ILE A 216 7.36 3.18 16.58
CA ILE A 216 6.20 3.17 17.48
C ILE A 216 6.28 1.93 18.38
N PRO A 217 6.11 2.05 19.71
CA PRO A 217 6.09 0.91 20.61
C PRO A 217 5.02 -0.13 20.20
N SER A 218 5.40 -1.40 20.09
CA SER A 218 4.52 -2.46 19.56
C SER A 218 3.24 -2.64 20.37
N ASN A 219 3.26 -2.33 21.68
CA ASN A 219 2.08 -2.36 22.55
C ASN A 219 1.08 -1.22 22.28
N ILE A 220 1.50 -0.16 21.59
CA ILE A 220 0.65 0.94 21.12
C ILE A 220 0.19 0.63 19.68
N LEU A 221 1.12 0.25 18.81
CA LEU A 221 0.84 -0.05 17.40
C LEU A 221 -0.16 -1.21 17.24
N ASN A 222 -0.02 -2.27 18.04
CA ASN A 222 -0.85 -3.47 17.99
C ASN A 222 -1.93 -3.47 19.10
N LYS A 223 -2.35 -2.30 19.58
CA LYS A 223 -3.32 -2.18 20.68
C LYS A 223 -4.73 -2.61 20.23
N ASN A 224 -5.21 -3.72 20.78
CA ASN A 224 -6.59 -4.19 20.60
C ASN A 224 -7.59 -3.33 21.38
N GLY A 225 -7.83 -2.10 20.92
CA GLY A 225 -8.77 -1.18 21.55
C GLY A 225 -8.67 0.25 20.99
N LYS A 226 -9.28 1.20 21.69
CA LYS A 226 -9.05 2.63 21.41
C LYS A 226 -7.70 3.07 21.96
N LEU A 227 -7.04 3.94 21.21
CA LEU A 227 -5.87 4.70 21.67
C LEU A 227 -6.33 5.83 22.59
N ASP A 228 -5.52 6.16 23.60
CA ASP A 228 -5.64 7.42 24.33
C ASP A 228 -4.93 8.58 23.59
N ASN A 229 -5.03 9.79 24.12
CA ASN A 229 -4.48 10.99 23.48
C ASN A 229 -2.94 10.95 23.34
N LEU A 230 -2.22 10.36 24.29
CA LEU A 230 -0.75 10.26 24.25
C LEU A 230 -0.32 9.16 23.27
N GLU A 231 -0.99 8.00 23.33
CA GLU A 231 -0.79 6.91 22.37
C GLU A 231 -1.05 7.35 20.92
N TYR A 232 -2.11 8.15 20.71
CA TYR A 232 -2.43 8.73 19.42
C TYR A 232 -1.35 9.71 18.95
N ILE A 233 -0.88 10.65 19.79
CA ILE A 233 0.23 11.55 19.47
C ILE A 233 1.51 10.77 19.15
N ILE A 234 1.79 9.67 19.88
CA ILE A 234 2.91 8.78 19.59
C ILE A 234 2.75 8.18 18.20
N ILE A 235 1.60 7.58 17.86
CA ILE A 235 1.37 7.06 16.49
C ILE A 235 1.49 8.17 15.44
N GLN A 236 0.99 9.39 15.68
CA GLN A 236 1.12 10.50 14.73
C GLN A 236 2.57 10.84 14.37
N SER A 237 3.53 10.59 15.28
CA SER A 237 4.95 10.87 15.03
C SER A 237 5.61 9.97 13.97
N HIS A 238 4.94 8.91 13.50
CA HIS A 238 5.50 8.01 12.49
C HIS A 238 5.86 8.73 11.18
N THR A 239 5.11 9.74 10.72
CA THR A 239 5.43 10.46 9.46
C THR A 239 6.78 11.18 9.55
N ALA A 240 7.06 11.80 10.69
CA ALA A 240 8.34 12.43 11.00
C ALA A 240 9.46 11.39 11.17
N TYR A 241 9.18 10.23 11.78
CA TYR A 241 10.14 9.12 11.84
C TYR A 241 10.45 8.55 10.44
N SER A 242 9.46 8.40 9.54
CA SER A 242 9.68 7.94 8.17
C SER A 242 10.69 8.84 7.45
N VAL A 243 10.50 10.16 7.50
CA VAL A 243 11.46 11.12 6.90
C VAL A 243 12.83 11.09 7.59
N CYS A 244 12.86 10.98 8.92
CA CYS A 244 14.12 10.91 9.69
C CYS A 244 14.96 9.67 9.30
N LEU A 245 14.32 8.51 9.17
CA LEU A 245 14.95 7.24 8.74
C LEU A 245 15.46 7.31 7.30
N LEU A 246 14.80 8.10 6.46
CA LEU A 246 15.10 8.22 5.04
C LEU A 246 16.00 9.43 4.71
N PHE A 247 16.36 10.27 5.67
CA PHE A 247 17.06 11.55 5.43
C PHE A 247 18.38 11.39 4.64
N ASP A 248 19.32 10.57 5.13
CA ASP A 248 20.54 10.19 4.39
C ASP A 248 20.34 8.88 3.62
N THR A 249 19.26 8.76 2.83
CA THR A 249 19.11 7.66 1.86
C THR A 249 19.30 8.10 0.41
N GLY A 250 19.17 9.40 0.13
CA GLY A 250 19.08 9.93 -1.23
C GLY A 250 17.65 9.94 -1.78
N ILE A 251 16.63 9.68 -0.95
CA ILE A 251 15.22 9.82 -1.33
C ILE A 251 14.94 11.23 -1.87
N SER A 252 14.10 11.33 -2.90
CA SER A 252 13.79 12.63 -3.49
C SER A 252 12.98 13.50 -2.52
N ARG A 253 13.14 14.82 -2.61
CA ARG A 253 12.29 15.78 -1.89
C ARG A 253 10.80 15.54 -2.15
N TYR A 254 10.44 15.14 -3.38
CA TYR A 254 9.06 14.87 -3.78
C TYR A 254 8.48 13.67 -3.02
N ALA A 255 9.21 12.55 -2.97
CA ALA A 255 8.81 11.39 -2.19
C ALA A 255 8.81 11.69 -0.67
N SER A 256 9.83 12.39 -0.17
CA SER A 256 9.88 12.82 1.24
C SER A 256 8.71 13.75 1.64
N GLN A 257 8.22 14.60 0.73
CA GLN A 257 7.04 15.44 0.99
C GLN A 257 5.75 14.62 1.03
N ALA A 258 5.60 13.60 0.19
CA ALA A 258 4.48 12.67 0.28
C ALA A 258 4.49 11.94 1.63
N ILE A 259 5.63 11.34 1.98
CA ILE A 259 5.85 10.59 3.21
C ILE A 259 5.58 11.46 4.46
N LEU A 260 5.98 12.73 4.47
CA LEU A 260 5.76 13.60 5.64
C LEU A 260 4.30 14.01 5.85
N TYR A 261 3.57 14.26 4.75
CA TYR A 261 2.29 14.99 4.77
C TYR A 261 1.07 14.15 4.30
N HIS A 262 1.20 12.84 4.11
CA HIS A 262 0.09 11.95 3.69
C HIS A 262 -1.05 11.80 4.71
N HIS A 263 -1.00 12.50 5.84
CA HIS A 263 -2.07 12.61 6.83
C HIS A 263 -2.45 14.08 7.13
N GLU A 264 -2.03 15.03 6.29
CA GLU A 264 -2.62 16.36 6.27
C GLU A 264 -3.99 16.31 5.56
N ASN A 265 -4.99 16.95 6.15
CA ASN A 265 -6.35 17.05 5.64
C ASN A 265 -6.53 18.43 4.99
N GLU A 266 -7.28 18.55 3.88
CA GLU A 266 -7.49 19.85 3.21
C GLU A 266 -7.96 21.00 4.14
N ASP A 267 -8.74 20.67 5.18
CA ASP A 267 -9.27 21.61 6.17
C ASP A 267 -8.27 22.01 7.28
N GLY A 268 -7.04 21.48 7.25
CA GLY A 268 -6.00 21.70 8.27
C GLY A 268 -6.18 20.88 9.55
N SER A 269 -7.18 19.98 9.63
CA SER A 269 -7.41 19.13 10.83
C SER A 269 -6.47 17.92 10.94
N GLY A 270 -5.58 17.74 9.96
CA GLY A 270 -4.62 16.64 9.82
C GLY A 270 -3.36 16.78 10.67
N TYR A 271 -2.26 16.15 10.23
CA TYR A 271 -0.96 16.13 10.90
C TYR A 271 0.17 15.73 9.93
N PRO A 272 1.46 16.01 10.21
CA PRO A 272 2.06 16.47 11.46
C PRO A 272 1.99 17.97 11.73
N THR A 273 1.66 18.79 10.73
CA THR A 273 1.79 20.26 10.79
C THR A 273 0.48 21.03 10.66
N GLY A 274 -0.62 20.41 10.24
CA GLY A 274 -1.92 21.10 10.07
C GLY A 274 -1.94 22.00 8.84
N LEU A 275 -1.30 21.56 7.76
CA LEU A 275 -1.31 22.28 6.48
C LEU A 275 -2.70 22.20 5.85
N ALA A 276 -3.18 23.30 5.26
CA ALA A 276 -4.49 23.37 4.63
C ALA A 276 -4.40 23.66 3.11
N SER A 277 -5.32 23.07 2.35
CA SER A 277 -5.50 23.24 0.90
C SER A 277 -4.18 23.30 0.09
N ASP A 278 -3.86 24.44 -0.53
CA ASP A 278 -2.70 24.60 -1.43
C ASP A 278 -1.33 24.50 -0.73
N GLN A 279 -1.31 24.50 0.62
CA GLN A 279 -0.09 24.27 1.39
C GLN A 279 0.34 22.80 1.37
N ILE A 280 -0.61 21.87 1.19
CA ILE A 280 -0.35 20.43 1.15
C ILE A 280 0.25 20.08 -0.22
N PRO A 281 1.46 19.50 -0.31
CA PRO A 281 2.03 19.11 -1.59
C PRO A 281 1.11 18.13 -2.33
N MET A 282 0.86 18.36 -3.62
CA MET A 282 -0.08 17.55 -4.43
C MET A 282 0.15 16.03 -4.32
N ILE A 283 1.41 15.59 -4.24
CA ILE A 283 1.76 14.19 -4.06
C ILE A 283 1.37 13.61 -2.69
N ALA A 284 1.37 14.44 -1.64
CA ALA A 284 0.87 14.07 -0.32
C ALA A 284 -0.66 13.95 -0.33
N LYS A 285 -1.38 14.86 -1.01
CA LYS A 285 -2.83 14.73 -1.25
C LYS A 285 -3.17 13.41 -1.95
N ILE A 286 -2.40 13.04 -2.98
CA ILE A 286 -2.57 11.78 -3.72
C ILE A 286 -2.25 10.56 -2.83
N CYS A 287 -1.18 10.62 -2.04
CA CYS A 287 -0.83 9.59 -1.06
C CYS A 287 -1.93 9.41 -0.01
N HIS A 288 -2.52 10.50 0.48
CA HIS A 288 -3.62 10.49 1.45
C HIS A 288 -4.90 9.82 0.89
N ILE A 289 -5.27 10.14 -0.36
CA ILE A 289 -6.40 9.50 -1.05
C ILE A 289 -6.14 7.99 -1.23
N ALA A 290 -4.92 7.59 -1.63
CA ALA A 290 -4.56 6.19 -1.82
C ALA A 290 -4.50 5.39 -0.50
N ASP A 291 -3.90 5.94 0.55
CA ASP A 291 -3.89 5.38 1.92
C ASP A 291 -5.32 5.16 2.42
N VAL A 292 -6.15 6.21 2.45
CA VAL A 292 -7.50 6.09 3.01
C VAL A 292 -8.37 5.12 2.20
N PHE A 293 -8.25 5.09 0.87
CA PHE A 293 -8.95 4.10 0.06
C PHE A 293 -8.55 2.68 0.46
N ASP A 294 -7.24 2.38 0.52
CA ASP A 294 -6.75 1.05 0.88
C ASP A 294 -7.03 0.67 2.35
N ALA A 295 -7.01 1.64 3.25
CA ALA A 295 -7.37 1.50 4.67
C ALA A 295 -8.88 1.26 4.89
N LEU A 296 -9.72 1.59 3.91
CA LEU A 296 -11.16 1.30 3.91
C LEU A 296 -11.47 -0.06 3.25
N THR A 297 -10.73 -0.46 2.21
CA THR A 297 -10.97 -1.72 1.47
C THR A 297 -10.19 -2.93 2.01
N SER A 298 -9.12 -2.74 2.77
CA SER A 298 -8.41 -3.84 3.45
C SER A 298 -9.16 -4.36 4.67
N LYS A 299 -9.10 -5.68 4.93
CA LYS A 299 -9.66 -6.31 6.13
C LYS A 299 -8.69 -6.19 7.30
N ARG A 300 -9.14 -5.67 8.43
CA ARG A 300 -8.32 -5.49 9.65
C ARG A 300 -8.88 -6.34 10.79
N SER A 301 -8.03 -6.76 11.73
CA SER A 301 -8.40 -7.64 12.86
C SER A 301 -9.52 -7.11 13.77
N TYR A 302 -9.89 -5.84 13.62
CA TYR A 302 -10.92 -5.12 14.37
C TYR A 302 -12.02 -4.51 13.47
N LYS A 303 -12.00 -4.76 12.15
CA LYS A 303 -12.91 -4.13 11.18
C LYS A 303 -12.93 -4.88 9.85
N GLU A 304 -14.12 -5.34 9.44
CA GLU A 304 -14.35 -5.88 8.10
C GLU A 304 -14.02 -4.88 6.99
N SER A 305 -13.46 -5.39 5.90
CA SER A 305 -13.21 -4.65 4.66
C SER A 305 -14.50 -4.07 4.08
N LYS A 306 -14.40 -2.88 3.48
CA LYS A 306 -15.49 -2.31 2.68
C LYS A 306 -15.30 -2.60 1.20
N SER A 307 -16.40 -2.68 0.46
CA SER A 307 -16.33 -2.66 -1.00
C SER A 307 -15.69 -1.35 -1.50
N PRO A 308 -15.04 -1.33 -2.68
CA PRO A 308 -14.54 -0.11 -3.31
C PRO A 308 -15.61 0.98 -3.42
N TYR A 309 -16.84 0.59 -3.75
CA TYR A 309 -18.01 1.46 -3.80
C TYR A 309 -18.28 2.14 -2.45
N GLU A 310 -18.38 1.38 -1.36
CA GLU A 310 -18.58 1.95 -0.01
C GLU A 310 -17.40 2.82 0.45
N ALA A 311 -16.17 2.41 0.15
CA ALA A 311 -14.96 3.16 0.51
C ALA A 311 -14.98 4.55 -0.14
N LEU A 312 -15.15 4.62 -1.47
CA LEU A 312 -15.25 5.87 -2.20
C LEU A 312 -16.48 6.68 -1.80
N LYS A 313 -17.59 6.03 -1.43
CA LYS A 313 -18.82 6.69 -0.95
C LYS A 313 -18.65 7.35 0.43
N ILE A 314 -17.83 6.77 1.32
CA ILE A 314 -17.43 7.37 2.59
C ILE A 314 -16.47 8.55 2.38
N MET A 315 -15.52 8.40 1.45
CA MET A 315 -14.58 9.47 1.08
C MET A 315 -15.29 10.66 0.42
N ALA A 316 -16.26 10.39 -0.46
CA ALA A 316 -17.10 11.38 -1.15
C ALA A 316 -18.30 11.87 -0.31
N GLY A 317 -18.49 11.39 0.92
CA GLY A 317 -19.49 11.91 1.87
C GLY A 317 -20.96 11.66 1.51
N ASN A 318 -21.25 10.90 0.45
CA ASN A 318 -22.60 10.53 0.02
C ASN A 318 -23.22 9.45 0.94
N ASN A 319 -23.36 9.79 2.22
CA ASN A 319 -24.02 8.99 3.22
C ASN A 319 -25.55 9.06 3.00
N PRO A 320 -26.24 7.97 2.60
CA PRO A 320 -27.70 7.99 2.38
C PRO A 320 -28.49 8.17 3.68
N TYR A 321 -27.85 8.03 4.84
CA TYR A 321 -28.43 8.30 6.15
C TYR A 321 -28.18 9.73 6.65
N LEU A 322 -27.52 10.60 5.87
CA LEU A 322 -27.23 11.98 6.31
C LEU A 322 -28.53 12.77 6.55
N ASP A 323 -29.57 12.55 5.74
CA ASP A 323 -30.87 13.19 5.93
C ASP A 323 -31.72 12.50 7.02
N THR A 324 -31.45 11.24 7.33
CA THR A 324 -31.99 10.55 8.51
C THR A 324 -31.37 11.11 9.79
N LEU A 325 -30.06 11.36 9.80
CA LEU A 325 -29.33 11.98 10.91
C LEU A 325 -29.79 13.42 11.12
N LYS A 326 -29.89 14.25 10.07
CA LYS A 326 -30.46 15.62 10.19
C LYS A 326 -31.88 15.65 10.76
N LYS A 327 -32.72 14.65 10.43
CA LYS A 327 -34.05 14.50 11.07
C LYS A 327 -33.91 14.18 12.55
N PHE A 328 -33.08 13.21 12.91
CA PHE A 328 -32.87 12.78 14.29
C PHE A 328 -32.26 13.88 15.16
N GLU A 329 -31.26 14.61 14.64
CA GLU A 329 -30.68 15.80 15.28
C GLU A 329 -31.73 16.89 15.53
N LYS A 330 -32.64 17.11 14.57
CA LYS A 330 -33.75 18.05 14.74
C LYS A 330 -34.75 17.58 15.81
N GLU A 331 -35.17 16.31 15.77
CA GLU A 331 -36.09 15.72 16.77
C GLU A 331 -35.51 15.73 18.20
N VAL A 332 -34.17 15.63 18.33
CA VAL A 332 -33.44 15.81 19.59
C VAL A 332 -33.32 17.29 19.99
N SER A 333 -33.03 18.18 19.04
CA SER A 333 -32.95 19.63 19.25
C SER A 333 -34.28 20.22 19.76
N ASP A 334 -35.41 19.74 19.25
CA ASP A 334 -36.73 20.26 19.57
C ASP A 334 -37.22 19.86 20.99
N ASN A 335 -36.46 19.08 21.77
CA ASN A 335 -36.92 18.41 23.00
C ASN A 335 -36.12 18.66 24.30
N VAL A 336 -35.16 19.59 24.36
CA VAL A 336 -34.35 19.83 25.59
C VAL A 336 -34.65 21.17 26.26
N LYS A 337 -35.17 21.14 27.50
CA LYS A 337 -35.27 22.31 28.40
C LYS A 337 -33.99 22.52 29.21
N ILE A 338 -33.62 23.78 29.44
CA ILE A 338 -32.40 24.18 30.17
C ILE A 338 -32.77 25.15 31.32
N PRO A 339 -32.38 24.90 32.58
CA PRO A 339 -32.32 25.89 33.67
C PRO A 339 -30.91 26.51 33.82
N ALA A 340 -30.77 27.68 34.45
CA ALA A 340 -29.59 28.54 34.27
C ALA A 340 -28.99 29.20 35.56
N THR A 341 -27.65 29.37 35.55
CA THR A 341 -26.81 30.25 36.41
C THR A 341 -26.70 29.87 37.92
N ALA A 342 -25.70 30.34 38.71
CA ALA A 342 -24.71 31.43 38.55
C ALA A 342 -23.36 31.19 39.32
N LEU A 343 -22.33 32.01 38.98
CA LEU A 343 -21.20 32.63 39.75
C LEU A 343 -20.69 32.00 41.09
N VAL A 344 -19.43 32.15 41.58
CA VAL A 344 -18.40 33.24 41.55
C VAL A 344 -16.95 32.65 41.51
N ARG A 345 -15.92 33.50 41.40
CA ARG A 345 -14.46 33.28 41.54
C ARG A 345 -14.02 32.96 43.01
N ASP A 346 -12.77 32.95 43.49
CA ASP A 346 -11.36 33.30 43.10
C ASP A 346 -10.44 32.38 43.98
N ASP A 347 -9.15 32.08 43.77
CA ASP A 347 -8.13 32.33 42.72
C ASP A 347 -7.05 31.20 42.78
N TYR A 348 -6.19 31.06 41.74
CA TYR A 348 -5.06 30.12 41.62
C TYR A 348 -4.22 30.60 40.41
N ASP A 349 -2.90 30.89 40.53
CA ASP A 349 -2.18 31.52 39.38
C ASP A 349 -0.81 30.94 38.97
N ILE A 350 0.08 30.53 39.89
CA ILE A 350 1.37 29.89 39.49
C ILE A 350 1.14 28.43 39.08
N LYS A 351 0.46 27.66 39.93
CA LYS A 351 0.09 26.27 39.64
C LYS A 351 -1.00 26.20 38.55
N LEU A 352 -1.83 27.25 38.45
CA LEU A 352 -2.79 27.40 37.36
C LEU A 352 -2.18 27.88 36.05
N ARG A 353 -0.89 28.28 35.99
CA ARG A 353 -0.25 28.47 34.69
C ARG A 353 -0.03 27.13 33.99
N ARG A 354 0.56 26.16 34.69
CA ARG A 354 0.73 24.78 34.18
C ARG A 354 -0.58 24.01 34.08
N LEU A 355 -1.55 24.26 34.98
CA LEU A 355 -2.88 23.68 34.83
C LEU A 355 -3.67 24.36 33.71
N ARG A 356 -3.67 25.68 33.51
CA ARG A 356 -4.25 26.32 32.29
C ARG A 356 -3.52 25.88 31.02
N GLU A 357 -2.21 25.68 31.03
CA GLU A 357 -1.49 25.13 29.86
C GLU A 357 -1.96 23.70 29.56
N LYS A 358 -2.13 22.85 30.58
CA LYS A 358 -2.65 21.48 30.45
C LYS A 358 -4.14 21.44 30.12
N GLU A 359 -4.96 22.28 30.73
CA GLU A 359 -6.40 22.41 30.52
C GLU A 359 -6.70 23.10 29.19
N MET A 360 -5.89 24.05 28.73
CA MET A 360 -5.95 24.54 27.34
C MET A 360 -5.55 23.42 26.39
N MET A 361 -4.48 22.66 26.64
CA MET A 361 -4.14 21.52 25.78
C MET A 361 -5.22 20.42 25.81
N GLU A 362 -5.90 20.19 26.94
CA GLU A 362 -6.97 19.19 27.07
C GLU A 362 -8.33 19.71 26.56
N GLU A 363 -8.64 21.00 26.69
CA GLU A 363 -9.84 21.65 26.16
C GLU A 363 -9.69 21.94 24.67
N GLU A 364 -8.47 22.24 24.19
CA GLU A 364 -8.16 22.35 22.76
C GLU A 364 -8.08 20.95 22.13
N ALA A 365 -7.51 19.94 22.80
CA ALA A 365 -7.65 18.55 22.36
C ALA A 365 -9.12 18.12 22.37
N LYS A 366 -9.92 18.52 23.37
CA LYS A 366 -11.36 18.26 23.43
C LYS A 366 -12.12 18.99 22.32
N LYS A 367 -11.81 20.25 22.02
CA LYS A 367 -12.35 21.01 20.88
C LYS A 367 -11.94 20.38 19.54
N ARG A 368 -10.71 19.90 19.42
CA ARG A 368 -10.22 19.13 18.25
C ARG A 368 -10.96 17.78 18.15
N VAL A 369 -11.27 17.10 19.26
CA VAL A 369 -12.05 15.85 19.30
C VAL A 369 -13.54 16.09 19.01
N GLU A 370 -14.14 17.16 19.53
CA GLU A 370 -15.53 17.55 19.25
C GLU A 370 -15.69 18.02 17.80
N ALA A 371 -14.73 18.79 17.28
CA ALA A 371 -14.65 19.14 15.86
C ALA A 371 -14.49 17.88 15.00
N ARG A 372 -13.52 17.00 15.31
CA ARG A 372 -13.34 15.70 14.61
C ARG A 372 -14.55 14.78 14.75
N THR A 373 -15.38 14.92 15.80
CA THR A 373 -16.65 14.20 15.93
C THR A 373 -17.70 14.78 14.96
N LYS A 374 -17.93 16.10 14.99
CA LYS A 374 -18.81 16.79 14.03
C LYS A 374 -18.40 16.59 12.57
N LEU A 375 -17.09 16.50 12.30
CA LEU A 375 -16.52 16.22 10.99
C LEU A 375 -16.69 14.74 10.59
N ARG A 376 -16.55 13.80 11.53
CA ARG A 376 -16.87 12.37 11.33
C ARG A 376 -18.33 12.17 10.91
N ASP A 377 -19.25 12.94 11.46
CA ASP A 377 -20.68 12.88 11.11
C ASP A 377 -20.97 13.47 9.71
N GLN A 378 -20.05 14.24 9.13
CA GLN A 378 -20.09 14.75 7.75
C GLN A 378 -19.42 13.80 6.71
N GLY A 379 -18.84 12.67 7.14
CA GLY A 379 -18.00 11.84 6.29
C GLY A 379 -16.65 12.50 5.96
N MET A 380 -15.82 11.86 5.13
CA MET A 380 -14.40 12.25 5.00
C MET A 380 -14.10 13.32 3.92
N VAL A 381 -15.13 13.98 3.35
CA VAL A 381 -14.95 14.97 2.26
C VAL A 381 -14.06 16.14 2.64
N HIS A 382 -14.06 16.54 3.92
CA HIS A 382 -13.23 17.62 4.45
C HIS A 382 -11.72 17.28 4.46
N CYS A 383 -11.37 15.99 4.37
CA CYS A 383 -9.98 15.56 4.27
C CYS A 383 -9.39 15.76 2.86
N PHE A 384 -10.23 15.76 1.81
CA PHE A 384 -9.78 15.53 0.44
C PHE A 384 -10.01 16.70 -0.51
N ASP A 385 -9.01 16.92 -1.37
CA ASP A 385 -9.14 17.80 -2.52
C ASP A 385 -10.21 17.23 -3.46
N LYS A 386 -11.26 18.01 -3.68
CA LYS A 386 -12.49 17.55 -4.34
C LYS A 386 -12.29 17.15 -5.79
N GLU A 387 -11.37 17.81 -6.50
CA GLU A 387 -11.07 17.47 -7.90
C GLU A 387 -10.10 16.28 -7.98
N LEU A 388 -9.11 16.18 -7.07
CA LEU A 388 -8.27 14.99 -7.00
C LEU A 388 -9.07 13.73 -6.60
N LEU A 389 -9.98 13.82 -5.62
CA LEU A 389 -10.84 12.70 -5.21
C LEU A 389 -11.79 12.28 -6.34
N LYS A 390 -12.42 13.24 -7.03
CA LYS A 390 -13.26 12.98 -8.20
C LYS A 390 -12.47 12.29 -9.32
N ARG A 391 -11.26 12.76 -9.63
CA ARG A 391 -10.35 12.12 -10.58
C ARG A 391 -9.89 10.74 -10.14
N PHE A 392 -9.74 10.51 -8.83
CA PHE A 392 -9.38 9.20 -8.28
C PHE A 392 -10.53 8.21 -8.51
N ILE A 393 -11.76 8.58 -8.13
CA ILE A 393 -12.98 7.81 -8.44
C ILE A 393 -13.07 7.49 -9.94
N GLN A 394 -12.90 8.50 -10.81
CA GLN A 394 -12.89 8.32 -12.26
C GLN A 394 -11.74 7.43 -12.76
N THR A 395 -10.60 7.38 -12.06
CA THR A 395 -9.49 6.50 -12.42
C THR A 395 -9.79 5.06 -12.02
N ILE A 396 -10.29 4.82 -10.81
CA ILE A 396 -10.68 3.49 -10.33
C ILE A 396 -11.80 2.92 -11.24
N ASN A 397 -12.79 3.73 -11.63
CA ASN A 397 -13.86 3.33 -12.57
C ASN A 397 -13.37 3.08 -14.02
N ARG A 398 -12.10 3.36 -14.39
CA ARG A 398 -11.57 2.93 -15.71
C ARG A 398 -11.16 1.46 -15.74
N SER A 399 -11.04 0.80 -14.59
CA SER A 399 -10.87 -0.65 -14.51
C SER A 399 -12.23 -1.33 -14.34
N GLU A 400 -12.48 -2.35 -15.16
CA GLU A 400 -13.63 -3.26 -15.02
C GLU A 400 -13.55 -4.10 -13.73
N SER A 401 -12.39 -4.10 -13.05
CA SER A 401 -12.18 -4.60 -11.68
C SER A 401 -13.14 -4.05 -10.61
N PHE A 402 -13.76 -2.89 -10.86
CA PHE A 402 -14.49 -2.14 -9.82
C PHE A 402 -15.88 -1.68 -10.28
N GLU A 403 -16.92 -2.35 -9.78
CA GLU A 403 -18.33 -1.95 -9.97
C GLU A 403 -18.65 -0.62 -9.26
N LEU A 404 -18.40 0.48 -9.96
CA LEU A 404 -18.58 1.86 -9.46
C LEU A 404 -19.64 2.66 -10.25
N SER A 405 -20.38 2.01 -11.13
CA SER A 405 -21.43 2.59 -12.00
C SER A 405 -22.57 3.32 -11.28
N ALA A 406 -22.70 3.14 -9.96
CA ALA A 406 -23.67 3.83 -9.11
C ALA A 406 -23.06 4.96 -8.25
N LEU A 407 -21.86 5.44 -8.59
CA LEU A 407 -21.09 6.47 -7.85
C LEU A 407 -20.68 7.68 -8.70
N LEU A 408 -20.75 7.58 -10.03
CA LEU A 408 -20.51 8.66 -11.00
C LEU A 408 -21.83 9.30 -11.48
#